data_AF-A0A6B9Z5G2-F1
#
_entry.id   AF-A0A6B9Z5G2-F1
#
_cell.length_a   1.000
_cell.length_b   1.000
_cell.length_c   1.000
_cell.angle_alpha   90.00
_cell.angle_beta   90.00
_cell.angle_gamma   90.00
#
_symmetry.space_group_name_H-M   'P 1'
#
loop_
_entity.id
_entity.type
_entity.pdbx_description
1 polymer ?
#
loop_
_entity_poly.entity_id
_entity_poly.type
_entity_poly.pdbx_seq_one_letter_code
_entity_poly.pdbx_strand_id
1 'polypeptide(L)'
;MKKYYFLVLPFFLSACTQKTNSKYTYTAMPKNELEFIKELNLIDSAFQRQNNEITKKEFLEKGKKDVSNYVLNHLKIDNWVAIVNEIEVGETDLAKYIKVELMVPNANWREDKYPEFNSLILVNTILDKDSKIKDQLRAIKKGDEVLISGNIVKSLSDGINVITHSPSGDEESTFSNLELSVDLTDIKGTH
;
A
#
# COMPACT_ATOMS: atom_id res chain seq x y z
N MET A 1 -46.23 -18.72 52.65
CA MET A 1 -44.76 -18.68 52.49
C MET A 1 -44.41 -19.10 51.07
N LYS A 2 -44.02 -18.16 50.19
CA LYS A 2 -43.55 -18.45 48.83
C LYS A 2 -42.05 -18.17 48.81
N LYS A 3 -41.24 -19.20 48.53
CA LYS A 3 -39.79 -19.11 48.39
C LYS A 3 -39.47 -18.73 46.94
N TYR A 4 -38.79 -17.62 46.73
CA TYR A 4 -38.23 -17.27 45.43
C TYR A 4 -36.82 -17.88 45.35
N TYR A 5 -36.63 -18.81 44.42
CA TYR A 5 -35.30 -19.32 44.07
C TYR A 5 -34.64 -18.32 43.12
N PHE A 6 -33.65 -17.59 43.62
CA PHE A 6 -32.79 -16.75 42.79
C PHE A 6 -31.76 -17.67 42.11
N LEU A 7 -31.96 -17.93 40.83
CA LEU A 7 -31.06 -18.75 40.01
C LEU A 7 -29.98 -17.82 39.45
N VAL A 8 -28.82 -17.78 40.12
CA VAL A 8 -27.66 -17.02 39.67
C VAL A 8 -27.00 -17.80 38.53
N LEU A 9 -27.18 -17.35 37.30
CA LEU A 9 -26.44 -17.83 36.13
C LEU A 9 -25.01 -17.26 36.18
N PRO A 10 -23.95 -18.07 36.26
CA PRO A 10 -22.60 -17.57 36.03
C PRO A 10 -22.42 -17.36 34.53
N PHE A 11 -22.36 -16.08 34.12
CA PHE A 11 -21.81 -15.68 32.83
C PHE A 11 -20.33 -16.05 32.81
N PHE A 12 -20.00 -17.23 32.28
CA PHE A 12 -18.64 -17.52 31.84
C PHE A 12 -18.39 -16.65 30.60
N LEU A 13 -17.88 -15.44 30.83
CA LEU A 13 -17.18 -14.66 29.82
C LEU A 13 -15.94 -15.48 29.43
N SER A 14 -16.10 -16.38 28.47
CA SER A 14 -14.98 -16.89 27.69
C SER A 14 -14.42 -15.70 26.92
N ALA A 15 -13.51 -14.99 27.57
CA ALA A 15 -12.55 -14.17 26.86
C ALA A 15 -11.73 -15.14 26.01
N CYS A 16 -12.19 -15.37 24.77
CA CYS A 16 -11.31 -15.74 23.68
C CYS A 16 -10.28 -14.61 23.62
N THR A 17 -9.19 -14.78 24.34
CA THR A 17 -7.94 -14.09 24.08
C THR A 17 -7.52 -14.57 22.70
N GLN A 18 -8.02 -13.89 21.67
CA GLN A 18 -7.41 -13.93 20.36
C GLN A 18 -5.98 -13.45 20.58
N LYS A 19 -5.09 -14.42 20.67
CA LYS A 19 -3.66 -14.25 20.66
C LYS A 19 -3.36 -13.52 19.35
N THR A 20 -3.22 -12.20 19.41
CA THR A 20 -2.76 -11.38 18.30
C THR A 20 -1.32 -11.82 18.04
N ASN A 21 -1.15 -12.79 17.16
CA ASN A 21 0.14 -13.11 16.56
C ASN A 21 0.49 -11.95 15.61
N SER A 22 0.79 -10.77 16.14
CA SER A 22 1.42 -9.69 15.39
C SER A 22 2.93 -9.91 15.44
N LYS A 23 3.41 -10.86 14.65
CA LYS A 23 4.86 -11.00 14.40
C LYS A 23 5.18 -10.60 12.97
N TYR A 24 4.72 -9.42 12.57
CA TYR A 24 5.18 -8.79 11.35
C TYR A 24 6.36 -7.92 11.72
N THR A 25 7.52 -8.32 11.23
CA THR A 25 8.76 -7.55 11.37
C THR A 25 9.19 -7.21 9.96
N TYR A 26 9.64 -5.98 9.75
CA TYR A 26 10.20 -5.44 8.50
C TYR A 26 11.25 -6.38 7.83
N THR A 27 11.74 -7.38 8.57
CA THR A 27 12.65 -8.45 8.14
C THR A 27 12.09 -9.42 7.10
N ALA A 28 10.79 -9.43 6.79
CA ALA A 28 10.20 -10.32 5.78
C ALA A 28 10.18 -9.74 4.35
N MET A 29 10.36 -8.43 4.18
CA MET A 29 10.36 -7.79 2.86
C MET A 29 11.62 -8.16 2.05
N PRO A 30 11.48 -8.41 0.74
CA PRO A 30 12.60 -8.48 -0.18
C PRO A 30 13.54 -7.28 -0.09
N LYS A 31 14.83 -7.54 -0.35
CA LYS A 31 15.89 -6.52 -0.25
C LYS A 31 15.66 -5.31 -1.17
N ASN A 32 15.21 -5.54 -2.40
CA ASN A 32 14.90 -4.49 -3.38
C ASN A 32 13.72 -3.61 -2.95
N GLU A 33 12.70 -4.19 -2.31
CA GLU A 33 11.59 -3.43 -1.72
C GLU A 33 12.10 -2.51 -0.61
N LEU A 34 12.87 -3.07 0.34
CA LEU A 34 13.46 -2.33 1.44
C LEU A 34 14.41 -1.22 0.99
N GLU A 35 15.22 -1.48 -0.04
CA GLU A 35 16.13 -0.49 -0.62
C GLU A 35 15.35 0.67 -1.22
N PHE A 36 14.28 0.39 -1.98
CA PHE A 36 13.45 1.44 -2.55
C PHE A 36 12.78 2.31 -1.49
N ILE A 37 12.17 1.70 -0.47
CA ILE A 37 11.54 2.46 0.63
C ILE A 37 12.56 3.33 1.37
N LYS A 38 13.79 2.85 1.56
CA LYS A 38 14.87 3.65 2.16
C LYS A 38 15.24 4.85 1.30
N GLU A 39 15.35 4.69 -0.01
CA GLU A 39 15.63 5.80 -0.92
C GLU A 39 14.54 6.88 -0.85
N LEU A 40 13.26 6.48 -0.83
CA LEU A 40 12.15 7.44 -0.67
C LEU A 40 12.27 8.22 0.66
N ASN A 41 12.50 7.53 1.77
CA ASN A 41 12.67 8.15 3.09
C ASN A 41 13.88 9.10 3.16
N LEU A 42 14.97 8.80 2.45
CA LEU A 42 16.15 9.67 2.38
C LEU A 42 15.83 10.97 1.64
N ILE A 43 15.09 10.88 0.53
CA ILE A 43 14.65 12.03 -0.26
C ILE A 43 13.69 12.89 0.58
N ASP A 44 12.73 12.27 1.28
CA ASP A 44 11.81 12.96 2.18
C ASP A 44 12.53 13.70 3.30
N SER A 45 13.46 13.02 3.98
CA SER A 45 14.26 13.65 5.04
C SER A 45 15.07 14.84 4.51
N ALA A 46 15.58 14.77 3.28
CA ALA A 46 16.32 15.85 2.67
C ALA A 46 15.40 17.01 2.23
N PHE A 47 14.19 16.74 1.75
CA PHE A 47 13.17 17.74 1.43
C PHE A 47 12.71 18.49 2.69
N GLN A 48 12.38 17.78 3.77
CA GLN A 48 11.93 18.37 5.04
C GLN A 48 12.99 19.25 5.73
N ARG A 49 14.28 19.04 5.41
CA ARG A 49 15.38 19.88 5.91
C ARG A 49 15.53 21.21 5.16
N GLN A 50 14.84 21.38 4.03
CA GLN A 50 14.89 22.64 3.28
C GLN A 50 14.01 23.68 3.97
N ASN A 51 14.61 24.78 4.42
CA ASN A 51 13.88 25.84 5.15
C ASN A 51 13.35 26.95 4.23
N ASN A 52 13.83 27.03 2.99
CA ASN A 52 13.48 28.08 2.04
C ASN A 52 12.56 27.54 0.94
N GLU A 53 11.45 28.23 0.67
CA GLU A 53 10.42 27.78 -0.29
C GLU A 53 10.93 27.63 -1.73
N ILE A 54 11.87 28.47 -2.17
CA ILE A 54 12.50 28.33 -3.49
C ILE A 54 13.30 27.03 -3.53
N THR A 55 14.15 26.80 -2.52
CA THR A 55 14.96 25.57 -2.43
C THR A 55 14.12 24.31 -2.26
N LYS A 56 12.99 24.38 -1.54
CA LYS A 56 12.03 23.27 -1.43
C LYS A 56 11.47 22.90 -2.80
N LYS A 57 11.04 23.88 -3.59
CA LYS A 57 10.48 23.64 -4.93
C LYS A 57 11.52 23.04 -5.87
N GLU A 58 12.74 23.56 -5.87
CA GLU A 58 13.85 23.00 -6.67
C GLU A 58 14.19 21.57 -6.23
N PHE A 59 14.19 21.32 -4.92
CA PHE A 59 14.44 19.99 -4.37
C PHE A 59 13.33 19.00 -4.73
N LEU A 60 12.06 19.42 -4.67
CA LEU A 60 10.90 18.62 -5.05
C LEU A 60 10.99 18.16 -6.51
N GLU A 61 11.23 19.09 -7.43
CA GLU A 61 11.34 18.77 -8.86
C GLU A 61 12.55 17.86 -9.14
N LYS A 62 13.67 18.08 -8.46
CA LYS A 62 14.81 17.17 -8.52
C LYS A 62 14.47 15.78 -7.97
N GLY A 63 13.84 15.71 -6.80
CA GLY A 63 13.43 14.46 -6.17
C GLY A 63 12.47 13.65 -7.05
N LYS A 64 11.47 14.29 -7.67
CA LYS A 64 10.57 13.65 -8.64
C LYS A 64 11.36 13.00 -9.78
N LYS A 65 12.36 13.70 -10.31
CA LYS A 65 13.22 13.19 -11.37
C LYS A 65 14.10 12.04 -10.89
N ASP A 66 14.70 12.15 -9.71
CA ASP A 66 15.57 11.12 -9.13
C ASP A 66 14.79 9.83 -8.83
N VAL A 67 13.60 9.94 -8.23
CA VAL A 67 12.68 8.80 -8.01
C VAL A 67 12.26 8.20 -9.34
N SER A 68 11.84 9.02 -10.32
CA SER A 68 11.46 8.53 -11.65
C SER A 68 12.59 7.75 -12.32
N ASN A 69 13.82 8.27 -12.27
CA ASN A 69 15.00 7.57 -12.80
C ASN A 69 15.29 6.25 -12.07
N TYR A 70 15.17 6.23 -10.74
CA TYR A 70 15.36 5.01 -9.97
C TYR A 70 14.32 3.95 -10.34
N VAL A 71 13.05 4.34 -10.38
CA VAL A 71 11.93 3.45 -10.72
C VAL A 71 12.11 2.86 -12.12
N LEU A 72 12.44 3.71 -13.11
CA LEU A 72 12.55 3.29 -14.51
C LEU A 72 13.74 2.38 -14.80
N ASN A 73 14.86 2.54 -14.07
CA ASN A 73 16.10 1.85 -14.36
C ASN A 73 16.39 0.66 -13.44
N HIS A 74 15.85 0.65 -12.23
CA HIS A 74 16.29 -0.25 -11.17
C HIS A 74 15.15 -1.02 -10.50
N LEU A 75 13.94 -0.48 -10.50
CA LEU A 75 12.86 -1.08 -9.73
C LEU A 75 12.30 -2.31 -10.44
N LYS A 76 12.34 -3.42 -9.72
CA LYS A 76 11.67 -4.68 -10.06
C LYS A 76 10.76 -5.04 -8.90
N ILE A 77 9.49 -5.28 -9.18
CA ILE A 77 8.54 -5.79 -8.20
C ILE A 77 8.57 -7.31 -8.31
N ASP A 78 9.24 -7.94 -7.35
CA ASP A 78 9.41 -9.39 -7.29
C ASP A 78 9.20 -9.85 -5.84
N ASN A 79 8.11 -10.58 -5.63
CA ASN A 79 7.63 -11.05 -4.33
C ASN A 79 7.56 -9.95 -3.25
N TRP A 80 7.22 -8.73 -3.63
CA TRP A 80 7.05 -7.62 -2.69
C TRP A 80 5.88 -7.90 -1.76
N VAL A 81 6.00 -7.44 -0.51
CA VAL A 81 4.94 -7.53 0.48
C VAL A 81 4.01 -6.34 0.30
N ALA A 82 2.71 -6.60 0.16
CA ALA A 82 1.71 -5.54 0.11
C ALA A 82 0.43 -5.92 0.86
N ILE A 83 -0.31 -4.91 1.28
CA ILE A 83 -1.64 -5.06 1.86
C ILE A 83 -2.67 -4.64 0.82
N VAL A 84 -3.70 -5.46 0.63
CA VAL A 84 -4.81 -5.10 -0.27
C VAL A 84 -5.58 -3.92 0.33
N ASN A 85 -5.45 -2.73 -0.26
CA ASN A 85 -6.18 -1.55 0.20
C ASN A 85 -7.60 -1.50 -0.38
N GLU A 86 -7.73 -1.75 -1.68
CA GLU A 86 -9.00 -1.71 -2.40
C GLU A 86 -9.02 -2.68 -3.57
N ILE A 87 -10.20 -3.26 -3.83
CA ILE A 87 -10.52 -3.99 -5.06
C ILE A 87 -11.87 -3.46 -5.54
N GLU A 88 -11.86 -2.82 -6.71
CA GLU A 88 -13.04 -2.22 -7.31
C GLU A 88 -13.31 -2.87 -8.68
N VAL A 89 -14.57 -3.21 -8.94
CA VAL A 89 -15.01 -3.66 -10.27
C VAL A 89 -15.68 -2.48 -10.95
N GLY A 90 -15.11 -2.05 -12.07
CA GLY A 90 -15.64 -0.95 -12.89
C GLY A 90 -16.02 -1.39 -14.29
N GLU A 91 -16.73 -0.51 -14.98
CA GLU A 91 -17.10 -0.69 -16.38
C GLU A 91 -16.96 0.65 -17.11
N THR A 92 -16.33 0.60 -18.28
CA THR A 92 -16.32 1.68 -19.27
C THR A 92 -17.21 1.27 -20.43
N ASP A 93 -17.52 2.21 -21.32
CA ASP A 93 -18.23 1.91 -22.59
C ASP A 93 -17.53 0.83 -23.44
N LEU A 94 -16.23 0.61 -23.21
CA LEU A 94 -15.39 -0.29 -24.01
C LEU A 94 -15.13 -1.64 -23.33
N ALA A 95 -15.08 -1.70 -22.01
CA ALA A 95 -14.75 -2.90 -21.26
C ALA A 95 -15.04 -2.80 -19.76
N LYS A 96 -15.30 -3.96 -19.15
CA LYS A 96 -15.21 -4.18 -17.70
C LYS A 96 -13.75 -4.30 -17.28
N TYR A 97 -13.45 -3.80 -16.08
CA TYR A 97 -12.12 -3.86 -15.50
C TYR A 97 -12.20 -4.08 -13.99
N ILE A 98 -11.07 -4.50 -13.42
CA ILE A 98 -10.85 -4.61 -11.98
C ILE A 98 -9.69 -3.70 -11.65
N LYS A 99 -9.93 -2.68 -10.81
CA LYS A 99 -8.89 -1.86 -10.22
C LYS A 99 -8.49 -2.49 -8.88
N VAL A 100 -7.19 -2.68 -8.69
CA VAL A 100 -6.63 -3.15 -7.43
C VAL A 100 -5.64 -2.11 -6.93
N GLU A 101 -5.82 -1.73 -5.68
CA GLU A 101 -4.93 -0.84 -4.97
C GLU A 101 -4.25 -1.58 -3.83
N LEU A 102 -2.92 -1.52 -3.82
CA LEU A 102 -2.06 -2.24 -2.90
C LEU A 102 -1.19 -1.24 -2.15
N MET A 103 -1.17 -1.36 -0.84
CA MET A 103 -0.37 -0.51 0.04
C MET A 103 0.89 -1.27 0.46
N VAL A 104 2.07 -0.71 0.22
CA VAL A 104 3.32 -1.27 0.73
C VAL A 104 3.47 -0.87 2.20
N PRO A 105 3.48 -1.83 3.14
CA PRO A 105 3.37 -1.49 4.55
C PRO A 105 4.63 -0.78 5.08
N ASN A 106 4.45 0.34 5.79
CA ASN A 106 5.52 0.96 6.58
C ASN A 106 5.64 0.30 7.99
N ALA A 107 6.64 0.64 8.79
CA ALA A 107 6.88 -0.05 10.07
C ALA A 107 5.70 0.01 11.06
N ASN A 108 4.86 1.04 10.98
CA ASN A 108 3.78 1.32 11.95
C ASN A 108 2.37 1.27 11.32
N TRP A 109 2.21 0.70 10.13
CA TRP A 109 0.98 0.77 9.35
C TRP A 109 -0.27 0.26 10.08
N ARG A 110 -0.11 -0.66 11.05
CA ARG A 110 -1.21 -1.22 11.85
C ARG A 110 -1.69 -0.29 12.96
N GLU A 111 -0.84 0.64 13.38
CA GLU A 111 -1.11 1.61 14.44
C GLU A 111 -1.57 2.95 13.86
N ASP A 112 -1.27 3.20 12.58
CA ASP A 112 -1.74 4.36 11.84
C ASP A 112 -3.24 4.29 11.60
N LYS A 113 -3.93 5.42 11.81
CA LYS A 113 -5.36 5.54 11.57
C LYS A 113 -5.68 5.60 10.06
N TYR A 114 -4.74 6.13 9.27
CA TYR A 114 -4.86 6.28 7.82
C TYR A 114 -3.55 5.90 7.12
N PRO A 115 -3.14 4.62 7.19
CA PRO A 115 -1.86 4.15 6.67
C PRO A 115 -1.68 4.38 5.16
N GLU A 116 -2.79 4.46 4.40
CA GLU A 116 -2.81 4.74 2.97
C GLU A 116 -2.23 6.12 2.62
N PHE A 117 -2.24 7.07 3.55
CA PHE A 117 -1.69 8.41 3.34
C PHE A 117 -0.18 8.51 3.60
N ASN A 118 0.39 7.49 4.24
CA ASN A 118 1.79 7.44 4.68
C ASN A 118 2.55 6.24 4.07
N SER A 119 2.02 5.67 2.98
CA SER A 119 2.56 4.45 2.37
C SER A 119 2.59 4.57 0.86
N LEU A 120 3.56 3.88 0.26
CA LEU A 120 3.63 3.71 -1.19
C LEU A 120 2.40 2.91 -1.67
N ILE A 121 1.71 3.45 -2.65
CA ILE A 121 0.52 2.85 -3.26
C ILE A 121 0.90 2.29 -4.63
N LEU A 122 0.50 1.04 -4.90
CA LEU A 122 0.65 0.38 -6.19
C LEU A 122 -0.76 0.13 -6.76
N VAL A 123 -1.00 0.64 -7.97
CA VAL A 123 -2.30 0.53 -8.65
C VAL A 123 -2.15 -0.33 -9.89
N ASN A 124 -3.01 -1.35 -10.02
CA ASN A 124 -3.15 -2.09 -11.26
C ASN A 124 -4.61 -2.02 -11.75
N THR A 125 -4.79 -1.81 -13.06
CA THR A 125 -6.08 -1.89 -13.73
C THR A 125 -6.05 -3.07 -14.68
N ILE A 126 -6.82 -4.11 -14.34
CA ILE A 126 -6.86 -5.38 -15.05
C ILE A 126 -8.12 -5.43 -15.89
N LEU A 127 -7.97 -5.66 -17.19
CA LEU A 127 -9.12 -5.86 -18.08
C LEU A 127 -9.76 -7.22 -17.80
N ASP A 128 -11.09 -7.29 -17.88
CA ASP A 128 -11.87 -8.49 -17.51
C ASP A 128 -11.48 -9.77 -18.29
N LYS A 129 -10.81 -9.59 -19.44
CA LYS A 129 -10.30 -10.64 -20.34
C LYS A 129 -9.02 -11.31 -19.85
N ASP A 130 -8.29 -10.73 -18.91
CA ASP A 130 -7.10 -11.36 -18.31
C ASP A 130 -7.54 -12.29 -17.16
N SER A 131 -7.56 -13.60 -17.44
CA SER A 131 -8.13 -14.58 -16.52
C SER A 131 -7.21 -14.93 -15.35
N LYS A 132 -5.87 -14.85 -15.52
CA LYS A 132 -4.93 -15.39 -14.53
C LYS A 132 -4.94 -14.56 -13.24
N ILE A 133 -4.66 -13.27 -13.34
CA ILE A 133 -4.64 -12.38 -12.17
C ILE A 133 -6.04 -12.28 -11.58
N LYS A 134 -7.07 -12.17 -12.43
CA LYS A 134 -8.47 -12.12 -11.99
C LYS A 134 -8.86 -13.31 -11.10
N ASP A 135 -8.44 -14.52 -11.45
CA ASP A 135 -8.72 -15.70 -10.63
C ASP A 135 -7.98 -15.65 -9.28
N GLN A 136 -6.75 -15.12 -9.24
CA GLN A 136 -6.02 -14.88 -7.99
C GLN A 136 -6.72 -13.83 -7.12
N LEU A 137 -7.23 -12.76 -7.74
CA LEU A 137 -7.95 -11.68 -7.04
C LEU A 137 -9.26 -12.15 -6.38
N ARG A 138 -9.90 -13.20 -6.89
CA ARG A 138 -11.10 -13.77 -6.26
C ARG A 138 -10.84 -14.40 -4.90
N ALA A 139 -9.60 -14.80 -4.63
CA ALA A 139 -9.22 -15.48 -3.39
C ALA A 139 -8.72 -14.53 -2.29
N ILE A 140 -8.59 -13.23 -2.59
CA ILE A 140 -8.09 -12.22 -1.67
C ILE A 140 -9.17 -11.16 -1.40
N LYS A 141 -9.06 -10.46 -0.26
CA LYS A 141 -9.95 -9.38 0.15
C LYS A 141 -9.15 -8.20 0.71
N LYS A 142 -9.83 -7.05 0.84
CA LYS A 142 -9.27 -5.88 1.54
C LYS A 142 -8.71 -6.26 2.91
N GLY A 143 -7.50 -5.77 3.19
CA GLY A 143 -6.75 -6.01 4.42
C GLY A 143 -5.89 -7.28 4.41
N ASP A 144 -6.00 -8.14 3.38
CA ASP A 144 -5.11 -9.30 3.26
C ASP A 144 -3.69 -8.86 2.92
N GLU A 145 -2.72 -9.57 3.48
CA GLU A 145 -1.32 -9.44 3.10
C GLU A 145 -1.01 -10.40 1.94
N VAL A 146 -0.39 -9.85 0.90
CA VAL A 146 -0.09 -10.54 -0.34
C VAL A 146 1.37 -10.38 -0.72
N LEU A 147 1.88 -11.36 -1.46
CA LEU A 147 3.12 -11.25 -2.23
C LEU A 147 2.77 -10.92 -3.66
N ILE A 148 3.42 -9.90 -4.22
CA ILE A 148 3.15 -9.42 -5.57
C ILE A 148 4.41 -9.43 -6.42
N SER A 149 4.22 -9.70 -7.71
CA SER A 149 5.26 -9.55 -8.73
C SER A 149 4.70 -8.88 -9.96
N GLY A 150 5.45 -7.99 -10.59
CA GLY A 150 4.97 -7.22 -11.72
C GLY A 150 6.00 -6.25 -12.27
N ASN A 151 5.54 -5.46 -13.24
CA ASN A 151 6.35 -4.43 -13.88
C ASN A 151 5.74 -3.06 -13.62
N ILE A 152 6.58 -2.04 -13.42
CA ILE A 152 6.09 -0.67 -13.37
C ILE A 152 5.60 -0.27 -14.76
N VAL A 153 4.38 0.26 -14.83
CA VAL A 153 3.81 0.81 -16.06
C VAL A 153 4.38 2.22 -16.24
N LYS A 154 5.04 2.44 -17.37
CA LYS A 154 5.61 3.74 -17.72
C LYS A 154 4.49 4.65 -18.22
N SER A 155 4.24 5.77 -17.53
CA SER A 155 3.44 6.85 -18.12
C SER A 155 4.20 7.46 -19.30
N LEU A 156 3.46 7.89 -20.33
CA LEU A 156 4.00 8.61 -21.49
C LEU A 156 4.56 10.00 -21.15
N SER A 157 4.40 10.46 -19.90
CA SER A 157 4.79 11.80 -19.44
C SER A 157 6.13 11.88 -18.69
N ASP A 158 7.02 10.90 -18.82
CA ASP A 158 8.39 10.89 -18.23
C ASP A 158 8.47 11.11 -16.70
N GLY A 159 7.36 10.98 -15.97
CA GLY A 159 7.30 11.26 -14.54
C GLY A 159 6.34 10.34 -13.80
N ILE A 160 6.65 10.12 -12.52
CA ILE A 160 5.74 9.48 -11.57
C ILE A 160 4.82 10.53 -10.97
N ASN A 161 3.52 10.23 -10.89
CA ASN A 161 2.57 11.10 -10.23
C ASN A 161 2.76 10.98 -8.70
N VAL A 162 3.44 11.96 -8.11
CA VAL A 162 3.52 12.08 -6.65
C VAL A 162 2.19 12.67 -6.18
N ILE A 163 1.20 11.81 -5.95
CA ILE A 163 -0.08 12.22 -5.37
C ILE A 163 0.07 12.18 -3.86
N THR A 164 0.02 13.34 -3.23
CA THR A 164 0.08 13.46 -1.79
C THR A 164 -1.33 13.46 -1.24
N HIS A 165 -1.71 12.39 -0.55
CA HIS A 165 -3.00 12.33 0.11
C HIS A 165 -2.86 12.95 1.51
N SER A 166 -3.10 14.25 1.64
CA SER A 166 -3.19 14.90 2.94
C SER A 166 -4.64 14.97 3.42
N PRO A 167 -4.94 14.62 4.68
CA PRO A 167 -6.25 14.85 5.28
C PRO A 167 -6.68 16.33 5.30
N SER A 168 -5.72 17.26 5.24
CA SER A 168 -6.00 18.71 5.22
C SER A 168 -6.17 19.28 3.82
N GLY A 169 -5.89 18.51 2.76
CA GLY A 169 -5.86 19.02 1.39
C GLY A 169 -4.66 19.91 1.07
N ASP A 170 -3.74 20.12 2.01
CA ASP A 170 -2.45 20.75 1.74
C ASP A 170 -1.52 19.74 1.06
N GLU A 171 -0.85 20.14 -0.03
CA GLU A 171 0.16 19.32 -0.69
C GLU A 171 1.39 19.16 0.23
N GLU A 172 1.34 18.24 1.20
CA GLU A 172 2.55 17.73 1.83
C GLU A 172 3.27 16.84 0.83
N SER A 173 4.18 17.44 0.06
CA SER A 173 5.06 16.78 -0.90
C SER A 173 6.01 15.80 -0.21
N THR A 174 5.52 14.62 0.13
CA THR A 174 6.33 13.46 0.51
C THR A 174 6.42 12.49 -0.66
N PHE A 175 7.53 11.78 -0.74
CA PHE A 175 7.81 10.74 -1.71
C PHE A 175 7.46 9.37 -1.16
N SER A 176 7.34 9.23 0.17
CA SER A 176 6.91 8.00 0.84
C SER A 176 5.45 7.59 0.57
N ASN A 177 4.61 8.52 0.07
CA ASN A 177 3.20 8.27 -0.29
C ASN A 177 2.95 8.25 -1.80
N LEU A 178 3.99 7.96 -2.57
CA LEU A 178 3.94 7.84 -4.02
C LEU A 178 2.87 6.87 -4.51
N GLU A 179 2.24 7.16 -5.65
CA GLU A 179 1.43 6.20 -6.39
C GLU A 179 2.19 5.70 -7.62
N LEU A 180 2.29 4.38 -7.78
CA LEU A 180 2.88 3.73 -8.94
C LEU A 180 1.86 2.85 -9.65
N SER A 181 1.70 3.05 -10.95
CA SER A 181 0.98 2.10 -11.79
C SER A 181 1.83 0.86 -12.04
N VAL A 182 1.25 -0.31 -11.83
CA VAL A 182 1.93 -1.60 -11.96
C VAL A 182 1.11 -2.56 -12.81
N ASP A 183 1.77 -3.33 -13.65
CA ASP A 183 1.21 -4.46 -14.37
C ASP A 183 1.58 -5.73 -13.60
N LEU A 184 0.64 -6.23 -12.80
CA LEU A 184 0.83 -7.42 -11.97
C LEU A 184 0.89 -8.67 -12.84
N THR A 185 1.91 -9.48 -12.61
CA THR A 185 2.09 -10.80 -13.23
C THR A 185 1.74 -11.95 -12.28
N ASP A 186 1.71 -11.65 -10.98
CA ASP A 186 1.36 -12.59 -9.91
C ASP A 186 0.91 -11.84 -8.66
N ILE A 187 -0.12 -12.36 -7.99
CA ILE A 187 -0.55 -11.94 -6.65
C ILE A 187 -0.96 -13.16 -5.84
N LYS A 188 -0.41 -13.32 -4.64
CA LYS A 188 -0.64 -14.50 -3.79
C LYS A 188 -0.89 -14.08 -2.34
N GLY A 189 -1.94 -14.60 -1.72
CA GLY A 189 -2.13 -14.48 -0.27
C GLY A 189 -0.99 -15.18 0.49
N THR A 190 -0.65 -14.65 1.67
CA THR A 190 0.39 -15.19 2.57
C THR A 190 -0.14 -16.21 3.59
N HIS A 191 -1.36 -16.74 3.38
CA HIS A 191 -2.11 -17.60 4.31
C HIS A 191 -1.95 -19.09 4.06
#